data_AF-A0A944UZW9-F1
#
_entry.id   AF-A0A944UZW9-F1
#
_cell.length_a   1.000
_cell.length_b   1.000
_cell.length_c   1.000
_cell.angle_alpha   90.00
_cell.angle_beta   90.00
_cell.angle_gamma   90.00
#
_symmetry.space_group_name_H-M   'P 1'
#
loop_
_entity.id
_entity.type
_entity.pdbx_description
1 polymer ?
#
loop_
_entity_poly.entity_id
_entity_poly.type
_entity_poly.pdbx_seq_one_letter_code
_entity_poly.pdbx_strand_id
1 'polypeptide(L)' 'MDLEDTYVEEIMTPRVKIEALSINTTVKDALDFFLSHTHSRIPIFT' A
#
# COMPACT_ATOMS: atom_id res chain seq x y z
N MET A 1 14.45 5.11 22.87
CA MET A 1 15.14 6.35 22.47
C MET A 1 15.22 6.44 20.95
N ASP A 2 15.71 5.44 20.21
CA ASP A 2 15.84 5.54 18.74
C ASP A 2 14.56 5.92 17.95
N LEU A 3 13.38 5.45 18.38
CA LEU A 3 12.11 5.77 17.70
C LEU A 3 11.54 7.15 18.05
N GLU A 4 11.99 7.79 19.13
CA GLU A 4 11.50 9.13 19.52
C GLU A 4 12.09 10.23 18.63
N ASP A 5 13.30 9.99 18.11
CA ASP A 5 14.02 10.91 17.23
C ASP A 5 13.91 10.54 15.73
N THR A 6 13.18 9.45 15.39
CA THR A 6 12.97 9.03 14.00
C THR A 6 11.71 9.70 13.43
N TYR A 7 11.85 10.46 12.35
CA TYR A 7 10.73 11.02 11.61
C TYR A 7 10.07 9.97 10.71
N VAL A 8 8.75 10.07 10.53
CA VAL A 8 7.98 9.13 9.68
C VAL A 8 8.51 9.08 8.25
N GLU A 9 8.97 10.22 7.71
CA GLU A 9 9.52 10.32 6.37
C GLU A 9 10.79 9.49 6.15
N GLU A 10 11.51 9.16 7.21
CA GLU A 10 12.73 8.35 7.17
C GLU A 10 12.45 6.85 6.99
N ILE A 11 11.26 6.39 7.40
CA ILE A 11 10.88 4.97 7.40
C ILE A 11 9.65 4.65 6.54
N MET A 12 8.92 5.66 6.06
CA MET A 12 7.73 5.45 5.25
C MET A 12 8.09 4.89 3.86
N THR A 13 7.18 4.11 3.29
CA THR A 13 7.26 3.73 1.88
C THR A 13 6.92 4.94 1.00
N PRO A 14 7.80 5.38 0.09
CA PRO A 14 7.50 6.48 -0.83
C PRO A 14 6.26 6.19 -1.66
N ARG A 15 5.40 7.21 -1.88
CA ARG A 15 4.12 7.05 -2.60
C ARG A 15 4.24 6.36 -3.95
N VAL A 16 5.30 6.63 -4.70
CA VAL A 16 5.56 6.03 -6.03
C VAL A 16 5.88 4.53 -5.97
N LYS A 17 6.21 4.00 -4.78
CA LYS A 17 6.45 2.58 -4.52
C LYS A 17 5.27 1.88 -3.85
N ILE A 18 4.19 2.61 -3.54
CA ILE A 18 2.99 2.02 -2.94
C ILE A 18 2.15 1.43 -4.06
N GLU A 19 1.95 0.12 -4.00
CA GLU A 19 1.02 -0.60 -4.85
C GLU A 19 -0.41 -0.38 -4.31
N ALA A 20 -1.28 0.17 -5.15
CA ALA A 20 -2.64 0.59 -4.78
C ALA A 20 -3.63 0.25 -5.90
N LEU A 21 -4.91 0.10 -5.55
CA LEU A 21 -5.98 -0.18 -6.51
C LEU A 21 -6.90 1.03 -6.69
N SER A 22 -7.43 1.20 -7.91
CA SER A 22 -8.48 2.19 -8.17
C SER A 22 -9.79 1.73 -7.54
N ILE A 23 -10.62 2.69 -7.10
CA ILE A 23 -12.00 2.43 -6.65
C ILE A 23 -12.88 1.79 -7.73
N ASN A 24 -12.49 1.95 -9.01
CA ASN A 24 -13.22 1.41 -10.15
C ASN A 24 -12.75 -0.01 -10.54
N THR A 25 -11.76 -0.58 -9.84
CA THR A 25 -11.29 -1.95 -10.10
C THR A 25 -12.40 -2.95 -9.79
N THR A 26 -12.61 -3.92 -10.69
CA THR A 26 -13.63 -4.96 -10.46
C THR A 26 -13.22 -5.87 -9.30
N VAL A 27 -14.21 -6.50 -8.65
CA VAL A 27 -13.95 -7.43 -7.54
C VAL A 27 -13.03 -8.59 -7.99
N LYS A 28 -13.18 -9.06 -9.24
CA LYS A 28 -12.35 -10.13 -9.78
C LYS A 28 -10.89 -9.69 -9.90
N ASP A 29 -10.64 -8.54 -10.53
CA ASP A 29 -9.27 -8.04 -10.72
C ASP A 29 -8.62 -7.68 -9.38
N ALA A 30 -9.40 -7.19 -8.42
CA ALA A 30 -8.94 -6.93 -7.06
C ALA A 30 -8.55 -8.22 -6.32
N LEU A 31 -9.30 -9.32 -6.51
CA LEU A 31 -8.96 -10.63 -5.94
C LEU A 31 -7.67 -11.19 -6.54
N ASP A 32 -7.54 -11.15 -7.86
CA ASP A 32 -6.35 -11.62 -8.57
C ASP A 32 -5.11 -10.81 -8.16
N PHE A 33 -5.27 -9.49 -8.00
CA PHE A 33 -4.25 -8.61 -7.44
C PHE A 33 -3.90 -9.03 -6.00
N PHE A 34 -4.88 -9.13 -5.10
CA PHE A 34 -4.62 -9.44 -3.70
C PHE A 34 -3.90 -10.78 -3.51
N LEU A 35 -4.29 -11.83 -4.26
CA LEU A 35 -3.69 -13.16 -4.18
C LEU A 35 -2.26 -13.24 -4.73
N SER A 36 -1.89 -12.31 -5.63
CA SER A 36 -0.54 -12.23 -6.20
C SER A 36 0.42 -11.37 -5.36
N HIS A 37 -0.08 -10.70 -4.33
CA HIS A 37 0.69 -9.80 -3.48
C HIS A 37 0.89 -10.38 -2.07
N THR A 38 1.98 -9.99 -1.41
CA THR A 38 2.30 -10.44 -0.04
C THR A 38 1.76 -9.51 1.05
N HIS A 39 1.19 -8.37 0.66
CA HIS A 39 0.70 -7.34 1.57
C HIS A 39 -0.74 -7.62 2.02
N SER A 40 -0.99 -7.49 3.33
CA SER A 40 -2.33 -7.70 3.91
C SER A 40 -3.27 -6.51 3.73
N ARG A 41 -2.74 -5.32 3.41
CA ARG A 41 -3.50 -4.08 3.24
C ARG A 41 -3.07 -3.39 1.96
N ILE A 42 -4.06 -2.99 1.18
CA ILE A 42 -3.88 -2.38 -0.14
C ILE A 42 -4.66 -1.06 -0.14
N PRO A 43 -3.99 0.10 -0.30
CA PRO A 43 -4.65 1.38 -0.39
C PRO A 43 -5.57 1.47 -1.62
N ILE A 44 -6.68 2.20 -1.48
CA ILE A 44 -7.61 2.49 -2.58
C ILE A 44 -7.53 3.98 -2.92
N PHE A 45 -7.44 4.30 -4.21
CA PHE A 45 -7.49 5.67 -4.70
C PHE A 45 -8.67 5.91 -5.65
N THR A 46 -9.11 7.15 -5.73
CA THR A 46 -10.14 7.62 -6.68
C THR A 46 -9.53 8.02 -8.00
#